data_AF-A0A2A2L1H1-F1
#
_entry.id   AF-A0A2A2L1H1-F1
#
_cell.length_a   1.000
_cell.length_b   1.000
_cell.length_c   1.000
_cell.angle_alpha   90.00
_cell.angle_beta   90.00
_cell.angle_gamma   90.00
#
_symmetry.space_group_name_H-M   'P 1'
#
loop_
_entity.id
_entity.type
_entity.pdbx_description
1 polymer ?
#
loop_
_entity_poly.entity_id
_entity_poly.type
_entity_poly.pdbx_seq_one_letter_code
_entity_poly.pdbx_strand_id
1 'polypeptide(L)'
;MLDYKFSGYSHVKGQKLTDAELSELYEGLKLNDLLHYTHILTGYCGNITFLQRIADVVKDIKQRNPQAIFVCDPVMGDNGHYYCPPDLMPVYRDTIVPLADVLTPNAFELGELTGMQVDTEESCLQAVNKIHALGVRIVVVTSGIEKAQKEGHLNCYTSIREPNGDTVRTRFVFPRLDGAFVGTGDAFTSLLLVRLDDCNGNVAEAVGQVLGSMQALIRRTSEFAQNQVDSNSRAMCELRLIESRKDLLVPQQKFQGERIEI
;
A
#
# COMPACT_ATOMS: atom_id res chain seq x y z
N MET A 1 20.02 -2.74 17.98
CA MET A 1 18.65 -3.29 17.84
C MET A 1 17.73 -2.10 17.69
N LEU A 2 17.29 -1.82 16.47
CA LEU A 2 16.45 -0.67 16.15
C LEU A 2 15.03 -0.96 16.64
N ASP A 3 14.60 -0.25 17.68
CA ASP A 3 13.30 -0.42 18.35
C ASP A 3 12.22 0.45 17.67
N TYR A 4 12.19 0.48 16.32
CA TYR A 4 11.12 1.15 15.59
C TYR A 4 9.90 0.23 15.57
N LYS A 5 8.91 0.55 16.40
CA LYS A 5 7.72 -0.28 16.60
C LYS A 5 6.69 0.08 15.55
N PHE A 6 6.27 -0.90 14.74
CA PHE A 6 5.21 -0.78 13.74
C PHE A 6 3.95 -0.04 14.26
N SER A 7 3.59 -0.21 15.54
CA SER A 7 2.41 0.43 16.11
C SER A 7 2.58 1.91 16.47
N GLY A 8 3.83 2.40 16.59
CA GLY A 8 4.16 3.72 17.11
C GLY A 8 3.98 3.90 18.63
N TYR A 9 3.59 2.86 19.38
CA TYR A 9 3.45 2.91 20.84
C TYR A 9 4.74 2.50 21.56
N SER A 10 4.99 3.06 22.75
CA SER A 10 6.15 2.73 23.59
C SER A 10 6.21 1.25 23.99
N HIS A 11 5.05 0.63 24.21
CA HIS A 11 4.95 -0.77 24.64
C HIS A 11 3.90 -1.51 23.82
N VAL A 12 4.26 -2.70 23.34
CA VAL A 12 3.37 -3.61 22.60
C VAL A 12 3.63 -5.02 23.09
N LYS A 13 2.54 -5.78 23.29
CA LYS A 13 2.58 -7.23 23.52
C LYS A 13 1.56 -7.88 22.60
N GLY A 14 1.86 -9.08 22.14
CA GLY A 14 0.99 -9.82 21.24
C GLY A 14 1.60 -11.14 20.83
N GLN A 15 0.84 -11.90 20.04
CA GLN A 15 1.27 -13.15 19.43
C GLN A 15 1.49 -12.93 17.93
N LYS A 16 2.31 -13.78 17.31
CA LYS A 16 2.53 -13.79 15.86
C LYS A 16 2.14 -15.17 15.34
N LEU A 17 1.43 -15.22 14.22
CA LEU A 17 1.19 -16.47 13.52
C LEU A 17 2.48 -16.92 12.82
N THR A 18 2.71 -18.22 12.84
CA THR A 18 3.75 -18.95 12.13
C THR A 18 3.27 -19.35 10.72
N ASP A 19 4.20 -19.76 9.86
CA ASP A 19 3.85 -20.28 8.53
C ASP A 19 3.06 -21.60 8.60
N ALA A 20 3.30 -22.42 9.63
CA ALA A 20 2.52 -23.63 9.88
C ALA A 20 1.06 -23.32 10.23
N GLU A 21 0.83 -22.34 11.12
CA GLU A 21 -0.53 -21.90 11.49
C GLU A 21 -1.27 -21.27 10.30
N LEU A 22 -0.58 -20.48 9.45
CA LEU A 22 -1.16 -20.01 8.19
C LEU A 22 -1.56 -21.17 7.28
N SER A 23 -0.71 -22.19 7.17
CA SER A 23 -0.98 -23.37 6.36
C SER A 23 -2.20 -24.14 6.88
N GLU A 24 -2.33 -24.29 8.20
CA GLU A 24 -3.47 -24.95 8.84
C GLU A 24 -4.78 -24.20 8.57
N LEU A 25 -4.79 -22.87 8.71
CA LEU A 25 -5.96 -22.04 8.39
C LEU A 25 -6.35 -22.17 6.91
N TYR A 26 -5.37 -22.08 6.01
CA TYR A 26 -5.61 -22.18 4.58
C TYR A 26 -6.10 -23.56 4.17
N GLU A 27 -5.54 -24.63 4.74
CA GLU A 27 -5.98 -26.00 4.52
C GLU A 27 -7.42 -26.21 5.02
N GLY A 28 -7.78 -25.61 6.17
CA GLY A 28 -9.17 -25.61 6.64
C GLY A 28 -10.14 -25.00 5.63
N LEU A 29 -9.79 -23.87 5.00
CA LEU A 29 -10.60 -23.27 3.93
C LEU A 29 -10.67 -24.18 2.70
N LYS A 30 -9.54 -24.79 2.33
CA LYS A 30 -9.41 -25.68 1.18
C LYS A 30 -10.26 -26.94 1.31
N LEU A 31 -10.23 -27.59 2.48
CA LEU A 31 -11.00 -28.80 2.77
C LEU A 31 -12.52 -28.56 2.77
N ASN A 32 -12.95 -27.32 3.01
CA ASN A 32 -14.35 -26.91 2.98
C ASN A 32 -14.78 -26.27 1.65
N ASP A 33 -13.93 -26.29 0.62
CA ASP A 33 -14.19 -25.67 -0.69
C ASP A 33 -14.55 -24.17 -0.60
N LEU A 34 -13.83 -23.43 0.26
CA LEU A 34 -14.05 -21.99 0.52
C LEU A 34 -13.04 -21.08 -0.19
N LEU A 35 -12.33 -21.57 -1.22
CA LEU A 35 -11.25 -20.84 -1.88
C LEU A 35 -11.69 -20.01 -3.10
N HIS A 36 -12.95 -19.57 -3.14
CA HIS A 36 -13.52 -18.79 -4.25
C HIS A 36 -13.22 -17.29 -4.12
N TYR A 37 -11.95 -16.92 -4.14
CA TYR A 37 -11.51 -15.53 -4.01
C TYR A 37 -11.35 -14.85 -5.38
N THR A 38 -11.81 -13.61 -5.47
CA THR A 38 -11.58 -12.71 -6.62
C THR A 38 -10.39 -11.79 -6.40
N HIS A 39 -10.05 -11.53 -5.14
CA HIS A 39 -8.98 -10.63 -4.74
C HIS A 39 -8.17 -11.24 -3.60
N ILE A 40 -6.88 -10.90 -3.58
CA ILE A 40 -5.96 -11.18 -2.48
C ILE A 40 -5.33 -9.84 -2.11
N LEU A 41 -5.32 -9.52 -0.82
CA LEU A 41 -4.70 -8.32 -0.29
C LEU A 41 -3.70 -8.72 0.79
N THR A 42 -2.45 -8.28 0.64
CA THR A 42 -1.41 -8.46 1.67
C THR A 42 -0.82 -7.11 2.06
N GLY A 43 -0.46 -6.99 3.34
CA GLY A 43 0.27 -5.86 3.90
C GLY A 43 1.39 -6.34 4.82
N TYR A 44 1.53 -5.72 5.99
CA TYR A 44 2.60 -6.01 6.93
C TYR A 44 2.82 -7.51 7.21
N CYS A 45 4.06 -7.96 6.95
CA CYS A 45 4.54 -9.29 7.29
C CYS A 45 5.90 -9.19 7.97
N GLY A 46 6.01 -9.72 9.20
CA GLY A 46 7.23 -9.64 10.00
C GLY A 46 8.08 -10.92 10.01
N ASN A 47 7.80 -11.89 9.15
CA ASN A 47 8.43 -13.21 9.16
C ASN A 47 8.65 -13.75 7.73
N ILE A 48 9.88 -14.21 7.46
CA ILE A 48 10.34 -14.66 6.14
C ILE A 48 9.57 -15.91 5.67
N THR A 49 9.46 -16.94 6.52
CA THR A 49 8.77 -18.18 6.16
C THR A 49 7.27 -17.95 5.98
N PHE A 50 6.69 -17.03 6.77
CA PHE A 50 5.31 -16.60 6.60
C PHE A 50 5.09 -15.93 5.24
N LEU A 51 5.98 -15.03 4.83
CA LEU A 51 5.90 -14.35 3.53
C LEU A 51 6.06 -15.35 2.37
N GLN A 52 6.96 -16.32 2.50
CA GLN A 52 7.07 -17.41 1.51
C GLN A 52 5.78 -18.23 1.43
N ARG A 53 5.14 -18.52 2.56
CA ARG A 53 3.86 -19.24 2.59
C ARG A 53 2.72 -18.43 1.97
N ILE A 54 2.71 -17.10 2.13
CA ILE A 54 1.78 -16.22 1.40
C ILE A 54 1.93 -16.41 -0.11
N ALA A 55 3.17 -16.49 -0.62
CA ALA A 55 3.39 -16.72 -2.05
C ALA A 55 2.77 -18.03 -2.54
N ASP A 56 2.85 -19.11 -1.75
CA ASP A 56 2.22 -20.39 -2.07
C ASP A 56 0.70 -20.28 -2.11
N VAL A 57 0.10 -19.57 -1.14
CA VAL A 57 -1.34 -19.28 -1.10
C VAL A 57 -1.79 -18.50 -2.34
N VAL A 58 -1.05 -17.45 -2.72
CA VAL A 58 -1.35 -16.64 -3.91
C VAL A 58 -1.32 -17.51 -5.17
N LYS A 59 -0.33 -18.41 -5.30
CA LYS A 59 -0.23 -19.32 -6.44
C LYS A 59 -1.40 -20.30 -6.51
N ASP A 60 -1.81 -20.92 -5.41
CA ASP A 60 -2.95 -21.87 -5.40
C ASP A 60 -4.26 -21.14 -5.74
N ILE A 61 -4.50 -19.94 -5.19
CA ILE A 61 -5.67 -19.12 -5.55
C ILE A 61 -5.66 -18.76 -7.04
N LYS A 62 -4.52 -18.29 -7.59
CA LYS A 62 -4.41 -17.94 -9.01
C LYS A 62 -4.52 -19.15 -9.95
N GLN A 63 -4.09 -20.34 -9.52
CA GLN A 63 -4.30 -21.57 -10.29
C GLN A 63 -5.79 -21.93 -10.41
N ARG A 64 -6.58 -21.67 -9.35
CA ARG A 64 -8.03 -21.90 -9.34
C ARG A 64 -8.81 -20.82 -10.08
N ASN A 65 -8.39 -19.58 -9.91
CA ASN A 65 -8.95 -18.41 -10.57
C ASN A 65 -7.83 -17.55 -11.19
N PRO A 66 -7.49 -17.77 -12.47
CA PRO A 66 -6.48 -16.97 -13.17
C PRO A 66 -6.80 -15.48 -13.29
N GLN A 67 -8.05 -15.08 -13.02
CA GLN A 67 -8.49 -13.68 -13.00
C GLN A 67 -8.39 -13.04 -11.62
N ALA A 68 -8.01 -13.80 -10.58
CA ALA A 68 -7.88 -13.25 -9.23
C ALA A 68 -6.77 -12.18 -9.18
N ILE A 69 -7.12 -11.01 -8.64
CA ILE A 69 -6.21 -9.86 -8.56
C ILE A 69 -5.48 -9.90 -7.21
N PHE A 70 -4.15 -9.94 -7.27
CA PHE A 70 -3.29 -9.81 -6.10
C PHE A 70 -2.81 -8.36 -5.94
N VAL A 71 -3.29 -7.71 -4.88
CA VAL A 71 -2.86 -6.39 -4.42
C VAL A 71 -1.86 -6.56 -3.27
N CYS A 72 -0.64 -6.08 -3.47
CA CYS A 72 0.43 -6.17 -2.49
C CYS A 72 0.85 -4.78 -2.02
N ASP A 73 0.74 -4.55 -0.70
CA ASP A 73 1.43 -3.46 -0.01
C ASP A 73 2.72 -4.01 0.60
N PRO A 74 3.91 -3.70 0.03
CA PRO A 74 5.18 -4.28 0.44
C PRO A 74 5.73 -3.58 1.70
N VAL A 75 4.95 -3.60 2.79
CA VAL A 75 5.25 -2.87 4.03
C VAL A 75 6.58 -3.31 4.60
N MET A 76 7.61 -2.47 4.42
CA MET A 76 8.96 -2.73 4.92
C MET A 76 9.46 -1.61 5.83
N GLY A 77 9.08 -0.38 5.56
CA GLY A 77 9.61 0.78 6.24
C GLY A 77 9.23 2.10 5.58
N ASP A 78 9.69 3.19 6.17
CA ASP A 78 9.49 4.54 5.65
C ASP A 78 10.64 5.44 6.11
N ASN A 79 10.86 6.55 5.40
CA ASN A 79 11.84 7.59 5.74
C ASN A 79 13.25 7.03 6.07
N GLY A 80 13.71 6.05 5.30
CA GLY A 80 15.04 5.44 5.48
C GLY A 80 15.13 4.40 6.61
N HIS A 81 14.01 4.03 7.23
CA HIS A 81 14.00 3.12 8.36
C HIS A 81 13.07 1.92 8.13
N TYR A 82 13.64 0.73 8.32
CA TYR A 82 12.90 -0.53 8.29
C TYR A 82 12.04 -0.73 9.56
N TYR A 83 10.80 -1.15 9.37
CA TYR A 83 9.87 -1.60 10.41
C TYR A 83 9.93 -3.12 10.62
N CYS A 84 10.35 -3.84 9.60
CA CYS A 84 10.50 -5.29 9.59
C CYS A 84 11.98 -5.70 9.42
N PRO A 85 12.34 -6.97 9.64
CA PRO A 85 13.67 -7.47 9.31
C PRO A 85 14.04 -7.18 7.83
N PRO A 86 15.19 -6.57 7.53
CA PRO A 86 15.62 -6.29 6.16
C PRO A 86 15.73 -7.55 5.28
N ASP A 87 15.93 -8.72 5.90
CA ASP A 87 15.98 -10.03 5.24
C ASP A 87 14.66 -10.44 4.56
N LEU A 88 13.56 -9.70 4.78
CA LEU A 88 12.32 -9.86 4.03
C LEU A 88 12.40 -9.30 2.60
N MET A 89 13.26 -8.30 2.37
CA MET A 89 13.34 -7.60 1.08
C MET A 89 13.62 -8.56 -0.09
N PRO A 90 14.59 -9.51 -0.01
CA PRO A 90 14.80 -10.47 -1.10
C PRO A 90 13.56 -11.32 -1.40
N VAL A 91 12.79 -11.72 -0.39
CA VAL A 91 11.55 -12.49 -0.60
C VAL A 91 10.49 -11.64 -1.26
N TYR A 92 10.34 -10.38 -0.85
CA TYR A 92 9.45 -9.45 -1.53
C TYR A 92 9.83 -9.29 -3.00
N ARG A 93 11.08 -8.92 -3.30
CA ARG A 93 11.57 -8.65 -4.65
C ARG A 93 11.51 -9.87 -5.57
N ASP A 94 11.97 -11.03 -5.09
CA ASP A 94 12.20 -12.19 -5.94
C ASP A 94 10.99 -13.14 -5.99
N THR A 95 10.08 -13.07 -5.00
CA THR A 95 8.96 -14.01 -4.88
C THR A 95 7.60 -13.32 -4.90
N ILE A 96 7.39 -12.25 -4.13
CA ILE A 96 6.06 -11.64 -3.96
C ILE A 96 5.73 -10.68 -5.09
N VAL A 97 6.62 -9.73 -5.37
CA VAL A 97 6.43 -8.70 -6.41
C VAL A 97 6.13 -9.33 -7.78
N PRO A 98 6.81 -10.39 -8.24
CA PRO A 98 6.49 -11.03 -9.51
C PRO A 98 5.09 -11.67 -9.58
N LEU A 99 4.44 -11.91 -8.44
CA LEU A 99 3.08 -12.46 -8.38
C LEU A 99 2.00 -11.36 -8.35
N ALA A 100 2.37 -10.13 -7.98
CA ALA A 100 1.44 -9.03 -7.75
C ALA A 100 0.91 -8.44 -9.06
N ASP A 101 -0.39 -8.17 -9.11
CA ASP A 101 -1.01 -7.43 -10.21
C ASP A 101 -1.02 -5.92 -9.93
N VAL A 102 -1.16 -5.56 -8.65
CA VAL A 102 -1.13 -4.19 -8.13
C VAL A 102 -0.12 -4.10 -6.99
N LEU A 103 0.80 -3.15 -7.05
CA LEU A 103 1.78 -2.87 -5.99
C LEU A 103 1.62 -1.44 -5.49
N THR A 104 1.61 -1.24 -4.17
CA THR A 104 1.38 0.08 -3.55
C THR A 104 2.54 0.57 -2.66
N PRO A 105 3.80 0.61 -3.16
CA PRO A 105 4.93 0.97 -2.32
C PRO A 105 4.91 2.46 -1.96
N ASN A 106 5.54 2.85 -0.86
CA ASN A 106 6.05 4.21 -0.71
C ASN A 106 7.40 4.39 -1.44
N ALA A 107 7.95 5.61 -1.49
CA ALA A 107 9.20 5.89 -2.18
C ALA A 107 10.41 5.11 -1.62
N PHE A 108 10.47 4.94 -0.29
CA PHE A 108 11.53 4.16 0.36
C PHE A 108 11.45 2.68 -0.05
N GLU A 109 10.27 2.08 0.05
CA GLU A 109 10.04 0.68 -0.35
C GLU A 109 10.31 0.44 -1.83
N LEU A 110 9.89 1.37 -2.70
CA LEU A 110 10.20 1.33 -4.12
C LEU A 110 11.72 1.37 -4.37
N GLY A 111 12.44 2.18 -3.60
CA GLY A 111 13.89 2.24 -3.65
C GLY A 111 14.55 0.92 -3.26
N GLU A 112 14.12 0.32 -2.15
CA GLU A 112 14.61 -0.98 -1.68
C GLU A 112 14.33 -2.10 -2.69
N LEU A 113 13.12 -2.16 -3.25
CA LEU A 113 12.74 -3.16 -4.25
C LEU A 113 13.54 -3.06 -5.55
N THR A 114 13.99 -1.86 -5.91
CA THR A 114 14.63 -1.60 -7.22
C THR A 114 16.14 -1.36 -7.14
N GLY A 115 16.68 -1.25 -5.92
CA GLY A 115 18.05 -0.84 -5.66
C GLY A 115 18.35 0.58 -6.15
N MET A 116 17.37 1.47 -6.14
CA MET A 116 17.48 2.84 -6.64
C MET A 116 17.18 3.85 -5.54
N GLN A 117 17.81 5.03 -5.62
CA GLN A 117 17.39 6.17 -4.83
C GLN A 117 16.18 6.82 -5.51
N VAL A 118 15.05 6.87 -4.81
CA VAL A 118 13.78 7.41 -5.33
C VAL A 118 13.43 8.69 -4.59
N ASP A 119 13.92 9.81 -5.10
CA ASP A 119 13.76 11.14 -4.49
C ASP A 119 13.23 12.20 -5.46
N THR A 120 13.18 11.91 -6.77
CA THR A 120 12.63 12.78 -7.82
C THR A 120 11.53 12.06 -8.60
N GLU A 121 10.72 12.81 -9.36
CA GLU A 121 9.74 12.22 -10.27
C GLU A 121 10.40 11.31 -11.30
N GLU A 122 11.51 11.73 -11.90
CA GLU A 122 12.21 10.94 -12.90
C GLU A 122 12.74 9.61 -12.30
N SER A 123 13.40 9.65 -11.15
CA SER A 123 13.91 8.44 -10.50
C SER A 123 12.80 7.49 -10.04
N CYS A 124 11.66 8.03 -9.59
CA CYS A 124 10.45 7.25 -9.32
C CYS A 124 9.96 6.52 -10.57
N LEU A 125 9.80 7.23 -11.68
CA LEU A 125 9.30 6.65 -12.93
C LEU A 125 10.25 5.58 -13.51
N GLN A 126 11.56 5.76 -13.34
CA GLN A 126 12.56 4.76 -13.71
C GLN A 126 12.48 3.51 -12.81
N ALA A 127 12.33 3.69 -11.49
CA ALA A 127 12.15 2.58 -10.55
C ALA A 127 10.87 1.79 -10.84
N VAL A 128 9.76 2.49 -11.12
CA VAL A 128 8.50 1.87 -11.54
C VAL A 128 8.65 1.03 -12.82
N ASN A 129 9.49 1.43 -13.77
CA ASN A 129 9.76 0.60 -14.96
C ASN A 129 10.42 -0.73 -14.62
N LYS A 130 11.32 -0.75 -13.63
CA LYS A 130 11.89 -2.01 -13.14
C LYS A 130 10.83 -2.90 -12.51
N ILE A 131 9.88 -2.33 -11.76
CA ILE A 131 8.76 -3.09 -11.19
C ILE A 131 7.86 -3.66 -12.29
N HIS A 132 7.53 -2.88 -13.32
CA HIS A 132 6.78 -3.40 -14.48
C HIS A 132 7.53 -4.52 -15.20
N ALA A 133 8.87 -4.47 -15.27
CA ALA A 133 9.68 -5.53 -15.86
C ALA A 133 9.63 -6.86 -15.07
N LEU A 134 9.22 -6.82 -13.79
CA LEU A 134 8.97 -8.01 -12.96
C LEU A 134 7.57 -8.60 -13.18
N GLY A 135 6.71 -7.97 -14.00
CA GLY A 135 5.37 -8.47 -14.35
C GLY A 135 4.22 -7.70 -13.70
N VAL A 136 4.49 -6.77 -12.79
CA VAL A 136 3.43 -5.99 -12.12
C VAL A 136 2.76 -5.05 -13.13
N ARG A 137 1.43 -5.14 -13.24
CA ARG A 137 0.66 -4.30 -14.18
C ARG A 137 0.46 -2.89 -13.68
N ILE A 138 0.05 -2.73 -12.42
CA ILE A 138 -0.31 -1.44 -11.82
C ILE A 138 0.63 -1.16 -10.65
N VAL A 139 1.29 -0.01 -10.67
CA VAL A 139 2.10 0.47 -9.53
C VAL A 139 1.56 1.80 -9.07
N VAL A 140 1.26 1.91 -7.78
CA VAL A 140 0.80 3.15 -7.14
C VAL A 140 1.80 3.55 -6.06
N VAL A 141 2.65 4.52 -6.37
CA VAL A 141 3.61 5.06 -5.40
C VAL A 141 2.87 6.04 -4.50
N THR A 142 2.67 5.65 -3.24
CA THR A 142 1.70 6.29 -2.34
C THR A 142 2.15 7.67 -1.86
N SER A 143 3.43 7.81 -1.47
CA SER A 143 4.05 9.07 -1.04
C SER A 143 5.58 8.96 -0.96
N GLY A 144 6.26 10.02 -0.50
CA GLY A 144 7.68 9.98 -0.11
C GLY A 144 8.71 10.52 -1.11
N ILE A 145 8.29 11.09 -2.25
CA ILE A 145 9.23 11.61 -3.27
C ILE A 145 9.59 13.06 -2.95
N GLU A 146 10.52 13.25 -2.01
CA GLU A 146 10.80 14.54 -1.37
C GLU A 146 11.10 15.68 -2.35
N LYS A 147 11.97 15.48 -3.35
CA LYS A 147 12.38 16.56 -4.27
C LYS A 147 11.32 16.90 -5.32
N ALA A 148 10.24 16.13 -5.41
CA ALA A 148 9.10 16.43 -6.28
C ALA A 148 7.96 17.15 -5.54
N GLN A 149 8.02 17.24 -4.21
CA GLN A 149 6.95 17.83 -3.40
C GLN A 149 6.98 19.36 -3.47
N LYS A 150 5.80 19.95 -3.72
CA LYS A 150 5.59 21.38 -3.46
C LYS A 150 5.38 21.60 -1.96
N GLU A 151 5.75 22.77 -1.47
CA GLU A 151 5.52 23.13 -0.06
C GLU A 151 4.06 22.92 0.34
N GLY A 152 3.85 22.25 1.48
CA GLY A 152 2.51 21.91 1.99
C GLY A 152 1.75 20.85 1.19
N HIS A 153 2.38 20.16 0.23
CA HIS A 153 1.72 19.15 -0.61
C HIS A 153 2.51 17.83 -0.65
N LEU A 154 1.78 16.74 -0.88
CA LEU A 154 2.31 15.42 -1.18
C LEU A 154 1.96 15.04 -2.61
N ASN A 155 2.76 14.13 -3.17
CA ASN A 155 2.49 13.55 -4.48
C ASN A 155 2.19 12.06 -4.35
N CYS A 156 1.28 11.58 -5.18
CA CYS A 156 1.05 10.16 -5.44
C CYS A 156 1.19 9.93 -6.94
N TYR A 157 1.79 8.81 -7.32
CA TYR A 157 2.04 8.45 -8.72
C TYR A 157 1.38 7.13 -9.04
N THR A 158 0.80 7.05 -10.22
CA THR A 158 0.28 5.80 -10.78
C THR A 158 0.96 5.52 -12.09
N SER A 159 1.22 4.24 -12.35
CA SER A 159 1.74 3.76 -13.61
C SER A 159 1.09 2.44 -13.96
N ILE A 160 0.56 2.36 -15.17
CA ILE A 160 -0.20 1.22 -15.69
C ILE A 160 0.53 0.72 -16.92
N ARG A 161 0.94 -0.55 -16.92
CA ARG A 161 1.44 -1.23 -18.11
C ARG A 161 0.26 -1.81 -18.87
N GLU A 162 0.01 -1.27 -20.06
CA GLU A 162 -1.07 -1.74 -20.93
C GLU A 162 -0.66 -3.02 -21.69
N PRO A 163 -1.63 -3.83 -22.17
CA PRO A 163 -1.32 -5.07 -22.91
C PRO A 163 -0.51 -4.86 -24.18
N ASN A 164 -0.59 -3.67 -24.79
CA ASN A 164 0.19 -3.30 -25.97
C ASN A 164 1.65 -2.93 -25.63
N GLY A 165 2.01 -2.91 -24.35
CA GLY A 165 3.34 -2.54 -23.85
C GLY A 165 3.49 -1.07 -23.48
N ASP A 166 2.52 -0.22 -23.81
CA ASP A 166 2.53 1.20 -23.46
C ASP A 166 2.39 1.37 -21.95
N THR A 167 2.82 2.53 -21.45
CA THR A 167 2.66 2.89 -20.05
C THR A 167 1.88 4.19 -19.92
N VAL A 168 0.79 4.15 -19.15
CA VAL A 168 0.01 5.34 -18.80
C VAL A 168 0.39 5.76 -17.38
N ARG A 169 0.81 7.01 -17.23
CA ARG A 169 1.31 7.55 -15.95
C ARG A 169 0.54 8.79 -15.55
N THR A 170 0.23 8.87 -14.27
CA THR A 170 -0.55 9.98 -13.71
C THR A 170 0.05 10.42 -12.38
N ARG A 171 0.23 11.73 -12.22
CA ARG A 171 0.63 12.39 -10.98
C ARG A 171 -0.59 12.99 -10.29
N PHE A 172 -0.67 12.81 -8.98
CA PHE A 172 -1.64 13.48 -8.12
C PHE A 172 -0.88 14.39 -7.15
N VAL A 173 -1.39 15.60 -6.94
CA VAL A 173 -0.88 16.54 -5.95
C VAL A 173 -2.01 16.84 -4.97
N PHE A 174 -1.76 16.67 -3.68
CA PHE A 174 -2.77 16.85 -2.65
C PHE A 174 -2.17 17.47 -1.37
N PRO A 175 -2.96 18.14 -0.53
CA PRO A 175 -2.44 18.80 0.67
C PRO A 175 -1.80 17.81 1.65
N ARG A 176 -0.63 18.18 2.17
CA ARG A 176 -0.06 17.53 3.36
C ARG A 176 -0.87 17.99 4.57
N LEU A 177 -1.32 17.03 5.38
CA LEU A 177 -2.03 17.30 6.61
C LEU A 177 -1.10 17.04 7.80
N ASP A 178 -1.24 17.85 8.84
CA ASP A 178 -0.40 17.74 10.02
C ASP A 178 -0.75 16.52 10.86
N GLY A 179 0.29 15.84 11.33
CA GLY A 179 0.17 14.66 12.19
C GLY A 179 1.01 13.49 11.69
N ALA A 180 1.26 12.55 12.59
CA ALA A 180 1.88 11.26 12.29
C ALA A 180 0.86 10.16 12.54
N PHE A 181 0.52 9.42 11.49
CA PHE A 181 -0.53 8.41 11.51
C PHE A 181 0.04 7.06 11.13
N VAL A 182 -0.44 6.00 11.76
CA VAL A 182 -0.09 4.61 11.41
C VAL A 182 -1.33 3.95 10.81
N GLY A 183 -1.12 3.07 9.82
CA GLY A 183 -2.21 2.37 9.12
C GLY A 183 -2.80 3.15 7.94
N THR A 184 -2.23 4.30 7.56
CA THR A 184 -2.66 5.05 6.38
C THR A 184 -2.38 4.30 5.07
N GLY A 185 -1.25 3.60 4.98
CA GLY A 185 -0.94 2.70 3.86
C GLY A 185 -1.96 1.57 3.74
N ASP A 186 -2.21 0.85 4.84
CA ASP A 186 -3.21 -0.24 4.88
C ASP A 186 -4.61 0.24 4.46
N ALA A 187 -5.04 1.41 4.95
CA ALA A 187 -6.30 2.02 4.58
C ALA A 187 -6.33 2.43 3.10
N PHE A 188 -5.24 3.03 2.59
CA PHE A 188 -5.11 3.41 1.18
C PHE A 188 -5.21 2.19 0.27
N THR A 189 -4.44 1.13 0.54
CA THR A 189 -4.40 -0.09 -0.27
C THR A 189 -5.74 -0.82 -0.24
N SER A 190 -6.39 -0.89 0.92
CA SER A 190 -7.73 -1.49 1.06
C SER A 190 -8.79 -0.73 0.26
N LEU A 191 -8.79 0.60 0.33
CA LEU A 191 -9.71 1.43 -0.46
C LEU A 191 -9.40 1.33 -1.96
N LEU A 192 -8.12 1.28 -2.34
CA LEU A 192 -7.72 1.15 -3.74
C LEU A 192 -8.25 -0.15 -4.34
N LEU A 193 -8.15 -1.27 -3.64
CA LEU A 193 -8.70 -2.56 -4.08
C LEU A 193 -10.18 -2.42 -4.44
N VAL A 194 -10.98 -1.81 -3.56
CA VAL A 194 -12.42 -1.60 -3.81
C VAL A 194 -12.66 -0.62 -4.95
N ARG A 195 -11.92 0.50 -5.01
CA ARG A 195 -12.12 1.54 -6.03
C ARG A 195 -11.70 1.12 -7.43
N LEU A 196 -10.73 0.23 -7.55
CA LEU A 196 -10.37 -0.35 -8.85
C LEU A 196 -11.54 -1.13 -9.44
N ASP A 197 -12.31 -1.85 -8.61
CA ASP A 197 -13.53 -2.55 -9.03
C ASP A 197 -14.65 -1.56 -9.37
N ASP A 198 -14.97 -0.63 -8.45
CA ASP A 198 -16.03 0.39 -8.65
C ASP A 198 -15.81 1.25 -9.91
N CYS A 199 -14.56 1.53 -10.26
CA CYS A 199 -14.19 2.38 -11.39
C CYS A 199 -13.91 1.57 -12.67
N ASN A 200 -14.32 0.29 -12.73
CA ASN A 200 -14.12 -0.60 -13.89
C ASN A 200 -12.65 -0.64 -14.36
N GLY A 201 -11.71 -0.64 -13.42
CA GLY A 201 -10.27 -0.65 -13.70
C GLY A 201 -9.66 0.71 -14.07
N ASN A 202 -10.42 1.81 -14.05
CA ASN A 202 -9.85 3.15 -14.24
C ASN A 202 -9.01 3.57 -13.01
N VAL A 203 -7.71 3.27 -13.07
CA VAL A 203 -6.77 3.48 -11.96
C VAL A 203 -6.66 4.96 -11.56
N ALA A 204 -6.67 5.87 -12.52
CA ALA A 204 -6.54 7.29 -12.22
C ALA A 204 -7.77 7.82 -11.46
N GLU A 205 -8.96 7.41 -11.88
CA GLU A 205 -10.19 7.73 -11.15
C GLU A 205 -10.21 7.07 -9.76
N ALA A 206 -9.85 5.78 -9.68
CA ALA A 206 -9.81 5.05 -8.43
C ALA A 206 -8.89 5.72 -7.40
N VAL A 207 -7.65 6.03 -7.78
CA VAL A 207 -6.68 6.72 -6.90
C VAL A 207 -7.16 8.13 -6.53
N GLY A 208 -7.75 8.87 -7.48
CA GLY A 208 -8.35 10.18 -7.19
C GLY A 208 -9.46 10.13 -6.12
N GLN A 209 -10.26 9.06 -6.11
CA GLN A 209 -11.27 8.82 -5.07
C GLN A 209 -10.65 8.37 -3.75
N VAL A 210 -9.67 7.46 -3.77
CA VAL A 210 -8.94 7.02 -2.57
C VAL A 210 -8.29 8.21 -1.86
N LEU A 211 -7.59 9.08 -2.60
CA LEU A 211 -6.99 10.29 -2.04
C LEU A 211 -8.03 11.21 -1.39
N GLY A 212 -9.21 11.31 -1.99
CA GLY A 212 -10.36 12.00 -1.41
C GLY A 212 -10.79 11.45 -0.05
N SER A 213 -10.98 10.13 0.01
CA SER A 213 -11.35 9.43 1.23
C SER A 213 -10.26 9.53 2.32
N MET A 214 -8.99 9.41 1.92
CA MET A 214 -7.85 9.53 2.83
C MET A 214 -7.70 10.96 3.37
N GLN A 215 -7.88 11.99 2.55
CA GLN A 215 -7.86 13.38 3.02
C GLN A 215 -8.95 13.66 4.05
N ALA A 216 -10.16 13.14 3.85
CA ALA A 216 -11.24 13.28 4.82
C ALA A 216 -10.94 12.54 6.13
N LEU A 217 -10.45 11.30 6.04
CA LEU A 217 -10.07 10.48 7.19
C LEU A 217 -8.95 11.14 8.01
N ILE A 218 -7.87 11.55 7.34
CA ILE A 218 -6.70 12.15 7.98
C ILE A 218 -7.06 13.50 8.58
N ARG A 219 -7.84 14.33 7.88
CA ARG A 219 -8.30 15.63 8.41
C ARG A 219 -9.11 15.46 9.68
N ARG A 220 -10.11 14.56 9.68
CA ARG A 220 -10.91 14.27 10.89
C ARG A 220 -10.04 13.75 12.02
N THR A 221 -9.05 12.92 11.71
CA THR A 221 -8.12 12.38 12.71
C THR A 221 -7.21 13.47 13.29
N SER A 222 -6.66 14.33 12.45
CA SER A 222 -5.81 15.47 12.85
C SER A 222 -6.61 16.47 13.69
N GLU A 223 -7.79 16.89 13.23
CA GLU A 223 -8.68 17.79 13.98
C GLU A 223 -9.07 17.19 15.35
N PHE A 224 -9.36 15.89 15.41
CA PHE A 224 -9.63 15.23 16.69
C PHE A 224 -8.42 15.29 17.61
N ALA A 225 -7.23 14.92 17.11
CA ALA A 225 -5.99 14.86 17.88
C ALA A 225 -5.57 16.24 18.40
N GLN A 226 -5.61 17.28 17.56
CA GLN A 226 -5.25 18.65 17.93
C GLN A 226 -6.15 19.24 19.03
N ASN A 227 -7.40 18.77 19.14
CA ASN A 227 -8.34 19.18 20.17
C ASN A 227 -8.17 18.42 21.50
N GLN A 228 -7.23 17.48 21.60
CA GLN A 228 -6.94 16.76 22.83
C GLN A 228 -5.89 17.48 23.68
N VAL A 229 -5.94 17.25 24.99
CA VAL A 229 -4.95 17.79 25.94
C VAL A 229 -3.55 17.27 25.65
N ASP A 230 -3.44 16.00 25.25
CA ASP A 230 -2.21 15.36 24.78
C ASP A 230 -2.24 15.24 23.24
N SER A 231 -2.15 16.40 22.59
CA SER A 231 -2.50 16.62 21.19
C SER A 231 -1.66 15.84 20.16
N ASN A 232 -0.55 15.24 20.59
CA ASN A 232 0.37 14.50 19.72
C ASN A 232 0.73 13.10 20.24
N SER A 233 0.05 12.58 21.25
CA SER A 233 0.27 11.18 21.63
C SER A 233 -0.18 10.24 20.50
N ARG A 234 0.55 9.13 20.35
CA ARG A 234 0.19 8.09 19.37
C ARG A 234 -1.28 7.66 19.50
N ALA A 235 -1.80 7.59 20.72
CA ALA A 235 -3.18 7.20 21.00
C ALA A 235 -4.22 8.17 20.42
N MET A 236 -3.95 9.48 20.43
CA MET A 236 -4.89 10.46 19.89
C MET A 236 -4.84 10.53 18.36
N CYS A 237 -3.74 10.08 17.74
CA CYS A 237 -3.58 9.98 16.29
C CYS A 237 -4.11 8.65 15.71
N GLU A 238 -4.93 7.88 16.44
CA GLU A 238 -5.59 6.70 15.87
C GLU A 238 -6.64 7.10 14.84
N LEU A 239 -6.61 6.43 13.69
CA LEU A 239 -7.47 6.76 12.55
C LEU A 239 -8.95 6.71 12.94
N ARG A 240 -9.67 7.81 12.70
CA ARG A 240 -11.13 7.93 12.96
C ARG A 240 -11.95 7.22 11.89
N LEU A 241 -11.71 5.93 11.67
CA LEU A 241 -12.29 5.13 10.59
C LEU A 241 -13.81 5.07 10.66
N ILE A 242 -14.36 4.78 11.85
CA ILE A 242 -15.81 4.60 12.04
C ILE A 242 -16.55 5.91 11.83
N GLU A 243 -16.02 7.01 12.37
CA GLU A 243 -16.58 8.34 12.19
C GLU A 243 -16.46 8.82 10.74
N SER A 244 -15.45 8.32 10.02
CA SER A 244 -15.21 8.64 8.60
C SER A 244 -15.88 7.71 7.62
N ARG A 245 -16.67 6.72 8.06
CA ARG A 245 -17.29 5.70 7.18
C ARG A 245 -18.01 6.29 5.96
N LYS A 246 -18.68 7.44 6.10
CA LYS A 246 -19.38 8.09 4.98
C LYS A 246 -18.42 8.66 3.96
N ASP A 247 -17.33 9.29 4.41
CA ASP A 247 -16.32 9.87 3.53
C ASP A 247 -15.44 8.78 2.88
N LEU A 248 -15.28 7.63 3.54
CA LEU A 248 -14.66 6.44 2.96
C LEU A 248 -15.52 5.84 1.83
N LEU A 249 -16.84 5.78 2.03
CA LEU A 249 -17.80 5.27 1.04
C LEU A 249 -18.05 6.22 -0.12
N VAL A 250 -18.12 7.53 0.13
CA VAL A 250 -18.39 8.56 -0.87
C VAL A 250 -17.51 9.77 -0.57
N PRO A 251 -16.31 9.87 -1.15
CA PRO A 251 -15.43 11.00 -0.91
C PRO A 251 -16.03 12.28 -1.47
N GLN A 252 -16.13 13.32 -0.63
CA GLN A 252 -16.68 14.62 -1.02
C GLN A 252 -15.77 15.37 -1.99
N GLN A 253 -14.46 15.20 -1.84
CA GLN A 253 -13.45 15.71 -2.74
C GLN A 253 -12.86 14.57 -3.55
N LYS A 254 -12.73 14.74 -4.87
CA LYS A 254 -11.96 13.85 -5.73
C LYS A 254 -10.74 14.59 -6.25
N PHE A 255 -9.59 13.92 -6.25
CA PHE A 255 -8.37 14.49 -6.81
C PHE A 255 -8.24 14.10 -8.28
N GLN A 256 -8.09 15.10 -9.14
CA GLN A 256 -7.81 14.86 -10.55
C GLN A 256 -6.31 14.66 -10.73
N GLY A 257 -5.95 13.57 -11.40
CA GLY A 257 -4.58 13.29 -11.75
C GLY A 257 -4.17 13.97 -13.06
N GLU A 258 -2.94 14.45 -13.11
CA GLU A 258 -2.31 15.00 -14.30
C GLU A 258 -1.54 13.90 -15.02
N ARG A 259 -1.82 13.71 -16.31
CA ARG A 259 -1.08 12.74 -17.13
C ARG A 259 0.36 13.22 -17.30
N ILE A 260 1.31 12.31 -17.12
CA ILE A 260 2.73 12.59 -17.35
C ILE A 260 3.05 12.18 -18.79
N GLU A 261 3.38 13.16 -19.63
CA GLU A 261 3.91 12.94 -20.97
C GLU A 261 5.42 12.75 -20.89
N ILE A 262 5.95 11.74 -21.58
CA ILE A 262 7.36 11.35 -21.59
C ILE A 262 7.82 11.21 -23.03
#